data_AF-A0A1N7SGJ8-F1
#
_entry.id   AF-A0A1N7SGJ8-F1
#
_cell.length_a   1.000
_cell.length_b   1.000
_cell.length_c   1.000
_cell.angle_alpha   90.00
_cell.angle_beta   90.00
_cell.angle_gamma   90.00
#
_symmetry.space_group_name_H-M   'P 1'
#
loop_
_entity.id
_entity.type
_entity.pdbx_description
1 polymer ?
#
loop_
_entity_poly.entity_id
_entity_poly.type
_entity_poly.pdbx_seq_one_letter_code
_entity_poly.pdbx_strand_id
1 'polypeptide(L)'
;MSSTPHDRSRTATADGAPRDLQDHIARLEAKGLLTRIDRPINKDTELHPLARWQFQGGLHEDQRRAFLFTNVVDGDGQTYDIPVLIGGLAASPEIYATGLGLPVEQIGKAWTEAIAEPVPPVMVEQAPCQEVVISGDTLKEKGLSRLPVPVSTPGFDAAPYLTATLCVTKDPESGVQNMGTYRAALKSENRLGVRMASRLSGAGGYLHWEKYRAKGEKMPCAIVLGCAPAVLFTGPQKLQIDQDEMAVAGGLMRAPVEVVRCKTIDLVVPADAEIVIEGLIDTDALEPEGPFGESHGHIALEDYNMSMHVTAITMKKKPVFVSIISQVTPSESSVLKKVAYEPLYLEHLSKVMGVRGIKRVVMHEPLTNLRKVIFLQFARGTQQAEVWRGLQGAATLQAQCGKLVIAVSEDINPENADAIFWSLAYRSDFTHDLHVTPYRTSGHGPKSGRAPLESTLLIDATLKHAMPPLALPKEQYMTAARKIWEELKLPSLTPQPPWHGYHLGDWDKRWDEYADAATSGGWRETGERTWANRRGGVKPETPVRDASGGHGE
;
A
#
# COMPACT_ATOMS: atom_id res chain seq x y z
N MET A 1 41.87 28.82 26.56
CA MET A 1 40.97 29.26 25.49
C MET A 1 39.91 28.20 25.34
N SER A 2 38.68 28.54 25.75
CA SER A 2 37.53 27.64 25.84
C SER A 2 36.97 27.38 24.44
N SER A 3 36.92 26.12 24.00
CA SER A 3 36.27 25.70 22.76
C SER A 3 34.84 25.27 23.06
N THR A 4 33.90 26.09 22.60
CA THR A 4 32.46 25.88 22.70
C THR A 4 32.03 24.63 21.92
N PRO A 5 31.10 23.80 22.43
CA PRO A 5 30.54 22.70 21.66
C PRO A 5 29.67 23.24 20.52
N HIS A 6 29.83 22.69 19.32
CA HIS A 6 28.92 22.93 18.20
C HIS A 6 27.54 22.36 18.51
N ASP A 7 26.58 23.24 18.77
CA ASP A 7 25.15 22.93 18.73
C ASP A 7 24.76 22.58 17.29
N ARG A 8 24.41 21.31 17.04
CA ARG A 8 23.90 20.82 15.74
C ARG A 8 22.36 20.83 15.71
N SER A 9 21.75 21.94 16.12
CA SER A 9 20.35 22.20 15.76
C SER A 9 20.26 22.62 14.29
N ARG A 10 20.39 21.65 13.36
CA ARG A 10 19.99 21.84 11.96
C ARG A 10 18.47 22.02 11.98
N THR A 11 18.01 23.26 11.94
CA THR A 11 16.62 23.60 11.67
C THR A 11 16.24 23.01 10.32
N ALA A 12 15.46 21.94 10.34
CA ALA A 12 14.79 21.43 9.16
C ALA A 12 13.96 22.58 8.56
N THR A 13 14.13 22.85 7.27
CA THR A 13 13.13 23.66 6.57
C THR A 13 11.80 22.93 6.69
N ALA A 14 10.74 23.63 7.08
CA ALA A 14 9.39 23.07 7.14
C ALA A 14 8.94 22.49 5.78
N ASP A 15 9.60 22.92 4.71
CA ASP A 15 9.44 22.43 3.34
C ASP A 15 10.44 21.28 3.04
N GLY A 16 9.93 20.12 2.65
CA GLY A 16 10.69 18.95 2.21
C GLY A 16 10.54 17.69 3.08
N ALA A 17 11.06 16.55 2.63
CA ALA A 17 10.98 15.28 3.35
C ALA A 17 11.71 15.34 4.72
N PRO A 18 11.17 14.72 5.78
CA PRO A 18 11.85 14.63 7.07
C PRO A 18 13.21 13.94 6.95
N ARG A 19 14.21 14.43 7.70
CA ARG A 19 15.58 13.91 7.66
C ARG A 19 15.82 12.72 8.56
N ASP A 20 14.93 12.50 9.52
CA ASP A 20 14.93 11.35 10.41
C ASP A 20 13.50 11.02 10.87
N LEU A 21 13.35 9.94 11.64
CA LEU A 21 12.06 9.52 12.15
C LEU A 21 11.49 10.48 13.21
N GLN A 22 12.33 11.12 14.03
CA GLN A 22 11.86 11.95 15.14
C GLN A 22 11.28 13.28 14.63
N ASP A 23 11.87 13.87 13.58
CA ASP A 23 11.30 14.98 12.82
C ASP A 23 9.96 14.58 12.19
N HIS A 24 9.87 13.39 11.60
CA HIS A 24 8.61 12.87 11.06
C HIS A 24 7.51 12.75 12.13
N ILE A 25 7.82 12.17 13.29
CA ILE A 25 6.90 12.06 14.43
C ILE A 25 6.39 13.45 14.85
N ALA A 26 7.30 14.43 14.96
CA ALA A 26 6.94 15.80 15.34
C ALA A 26 6.02 16.46 14.29
N ARG A 27 6.26 16.23 13.00
CA ARG A 27 5.40 16.74 11.91
C ARG A 27 4.03 16.09 11.89
N LEU A 28 3.94 14.78 12.12
CA LEU A 28 2.66 14.09 12.25
C LEU A 28 1.85 14.66 13.43
N GLU A 29 2.50 14.90 14.57
CA GLU A 29 1.88 15.51 15.74
C GLU A 29 1.39 16.94 15.45
N ALA A 30 2.22 17.77 14.82
CA ALA A 30 1.85 19.13 14.42
C ALA A 30 0.65 19.18 13.44
N LYS A 31 0.50 18.15 12.60
CA LYS A 31 -0.64 18.00 11.67
C LYS A 31 -1.87 17.33 12.31
N GLY A 32 -1.81 16.92 13.58
CA GLY A 32 -2.89 16.17 14.22
C GLY A 32 -3.09 14.76 13.64
N LEU A 33 -2.07 14.20 12.99
CA LEU A 33 -2.06 12.85 12.39
C LEU A 33 -1.50 11.79 13.33
N LEU A 34 -1.01 12.18 14.51
CA LEU A 34 -0.47 11.29 15.53
C LEU A 34 -1.22 11.44 16.86
N THR A 35 -1.48 10.31 17.51
CA THR A 35 -2.06 10.21 18.84
C THR A 35 -1.03 9.60 19.79
N ARG A 36 -0.69 10.32 20.87
CA ARG A 36 0.12 9.77 21.96
C ARG A 36 -0.74 8.94 22.91
N ILE A 37 -0.21 7.78 23.32
CA ILE A 37 -0.87 6.87 24.25
C ILE A 37 0.07 6.65 25.45
N ASP A 38 -0.25 7.32 26.55
CA ASP A 38 0.55 7.29 27.79
C ASP A 38 0.05 6.27 28.82
N ARG A 39 -1.11 5.65 28.59
CA ARG A 39 -1.57 4.54 29.44
C ARG A 39 -0.61 3.35 29.30
N PRO A 40 -0.37 2.57 30.38
CA PRO A 40 0.30 1.28 30.24
C PRO A 40 -0.38 0.44 29.17
N ILE A 41 0.42 -0.05 28.22
CA ILE A 41 -0.05 -0.85 27.08
C ILE A 41 0.83 -2.09 26.91
N ASN A 42 0.21 -3.26 26.84
CA ASN A 42 0.91 -4.52 26.70
C ASN A 42 1.31 -4.76 25.23
N LYS A 43 2.61 -4.92 24.97
CA LYS A 43 3.14 -5.14 23.62
C LYS A 43 2.80 -6.49 23.00
N ASP A 44 2.51 -7.49 23.83
CA ASP A 44 2.23 -8.87 23.41
C ASP A 44 0.74 -9.08 23.11
N THR A 45 -0.15 -8.23 23.64
CA THR A 45 -1.60 -8.46 23.58
C THR A 45 -2.44 -7.25 23.17
N GLU A 46 -1.97 -6.02 23.37
CA GLU A 46 -2.80 -4.82 23.20
C GLU A 46 -2.32 -3.88 22.07
N LEU A 47 -1.00 -3.68 21.90
CA LEU A 47 -0.44 -2.68 20.97
C LEU A 47 -1.00 -2.78 19.54
N HIS A 48 -0.73 -3.90 18.86
CA HIS A 48 -1.19 -4.12 17.49
C HIS A 48 -2.72 -4.23 17.40
N PRO A 49 -3.43 -4.99 18.26
CA PRO A 49 -4.90 -5.04 18.23
C PRO A 49 -5.57 -3.67 18.39
N LEU A 50 -5.06 -2.78 19.24
CA LEU A 50 -5.59 -1.42 19.38
C LEU A 50 -5.41 -0.64 18.08
N ALA A 51 -4.18 -0.58 17.56
CA ALA A 51 -3.89 0.14 16.33
C ALA A 51 -4.60 -0.48 15.11
N ARG A 52 -4.97 -1.76 15.17
CA ARG A 52 -5.69 -2.47 14.13
C ARG A 52 -7.15 -2.02 13.95
N TRP A 53 -7.80 -1.55 15.02
CA TRP A 53 -9.18 -1.09 14.97
C TRP A 53 -9.39 0.06 13.98
N GLN A 54 -8.39 0.89 13.71
CA GLN A 54 -8.53 1.95 12.71
C GLN A 54 -8.70 1.42 11.27
N PHE A 55 -8.27 0.17 11.02
CA PHE A 55 -8.42 -0.48 9.71
C PHE A 55 -9.66 -1.37 9.63
N GLN A 56 -10.02 -2.04 10.73
CA GLN A 56 -11.11 -3.03 10.77
C GLN A 56 -12.41 -2.49 11.39
N GLY A 57 -12.37 -1.34 12.06
CA GLY A 57 -13.50 -0.73 12.78
C GLY A 57 -14.37 0.19 11.93
N GLY A 58 -14.20 0.23 10.61
CA GLY A 58 -15.02 1.04 9.71
C GLY A 58 -14.66 2.53 9.63
N LEU A 59 -13.50 2.94 10.16
CA LEU A 59 -13.01 4.31 10.00
C LEU A 59 -12.62 4.60 8.54
N HIS A 60 -12.98 5.79 8.08
CA HIS A 60 -12.48 6.32 6.81
C HIS A 60 -10.97 6.62 6.93
N GLU A 61 -10.25 6.59 5.80
CA GLU A 61 -8.79 6.65 5.81
C GLU A 61 -8.23 7.97 6.34
N ASP A 62 -8.94 9.08 6.16
CA ASP A 62 -8.58 10.42 6.67
C ASP A 62 -8.73 10.54 8.20
N GLN A 63 -9.46 9.62 8.83
CA GLN A 63 -9.63 9.54 10.29
C GLN A 63 -8.57 8.65 10.95
N ARG A 64 -7.79 7.90 10.17
CA ARG A 64 -6.71 7.04 10.68
C ARG A 64 -5.54 7.88 11.20
N ARG A 65 -4.84 7.38 12.20
CA ARG A 65 -3.77 8.08 12.93
C ARG A 65 -2.58 7.16 13.18
N ALA A 66 -1.41 7.76 13.22
CA ALA A 66 -0.25 7.14 13.84
C ALA A 66 -0.45 7.08 15.36
N PHE A 67 0.03 6.02 15.99
CA PHE A 67 0.01 5.87 17.44
C PHE A 67 1.44 5.81 17.97
N LEU A 68 1.76 6.70 18.91
CA LEU A 68 3.01 6.68 19.65
C LEU A 68 2.72 6.25 21.09
N PHE A 69 3.11 5.03 21.42
CA PHE A 69 2.94 4.44 22.73
C PHE A 69 4.17 4.73 23.58
N THR A 70 4.00 5.47 24.67
CA THR A 70 5.10 5.97 25.50
C THR A 70 5.29 5.17 26.79
N ASN A 71 4.31 4.32 27.14
CA ASN A 71 4.30 3.51 28.36
C ASN A 71 4.04 2.04 28.03
N VAL A 72 5.07 1.38 27.50
CA VAL A 72 4.99 0.01 26.99
C VAL A 72 5.39 -0.99 28.08
N VAL A 73 4.56 -2.02 28.25
CA VAL A 73 4.80 -3.17 29.13
C VAL A 73 4.65 -4.47 28.36
N ASP A 74 5.03 -5.61 28.95
CA ASP A 74 4.78 -6.94 28.37
C ASP A 74 3.90 -7.83 29.27
N GLY A 75 3.67 -9.07 28.84
CA GLY A 75 2.89 -10.07 29.57
C GLY A 75 3.40 -10.38 30.98
N ASP A 76 4.70 -10.20 31.23
CA ASP A 76 5.35 -10.46 32.51
C ASP A 76 5.41 -9.19 33.40
N GLY A 77 4.91 -8.06 32.90
CA GLY A 77 4.90 -6.78 33.60
C GLY A 77 6.22 -6.00 33.54
N GLN A 78 7.18 -6.42 32.70
CA GLN A 78 8.39 -5.65 32.44
C GLN A 78 8.03 -4.36 31.70
N THR A 79 8.64 -3.26 32.11
CA THR A 79 8.47 -1.94 31.50
C THR A 79 9.61 -1.64 30.52
N TYR A 80 9.31 -0.90 29.45
CA TYR A 80 10.28 -0.54 28.42
C TYR A 80 10.46 0.98 28.38
N ASP A 81 11.72 1.43 28.29
CA ASP A 81 12.11 2.85 28.19
C ASP A 81 12.06 3.39 26.74
N ILE A 82 11.70 2.54 25.79
CA ILE A 82 11.65 2.83 24.36
C ILE A 82 10.17 2.96 23.93
N PRO A 83 9.72 4.13 23.46
CA PRO A 83 8.37 4.26 22.90
C PRO A 83 8.24 3.50 21.58
N VAL A 84 7.01 3.05 21.28
CA VAL A 84 6.69 2.29 20.06
C VAL A 84 5.79 3.12 19.15
N LEU A 85 6.18 3.28 17.89
CA LEU A 85 5.40 3.91 16.82
C LEU A 85 4.75 2.85 15.92
N ILE A 86 3.43 2.92 15.76
CA ILE A 86 2.64 2.07 14.85
C ILE A 86 1.75 2.97 13.99
N GLY A 87 1.59 2.67 12.70
CA GLY A 87 0.79 3.51 11.80
C GLY A 87 1.51 4.79 11.36
N GLY A 88 2.74 5.01 11.84
CA GLY A 88 3.52 6.22 11.59
C GLY A 88 4.08 6.32 10.18
N LEU A 89 4.08 5.25 9.39
CA LEU A 89 4.61 5.27 8.03
C LEU A 89 3.50 5.45 7.00
N ALA A 90 2.37 4.76 7.18
CA ALA A 90 1.30 4.76 6.18
C ALA A 90 -0.06 4.30 6.74
N ALA A 91 -0.50 4.73 7.93
CA ALA A 91 -1.89 4.44 8.33
C ALA A 91 -2.93 5.12 7.42
N SER A 92 -2.54 6.21 6.75
CA SER A 92 -3.30 6.91 5.72
C SER A 92 -2.38 7.46 4.63
N PRO A 93 -2.90 7.80 3.43
CA PRO A 93 -2.11 8.47 2.40
C PRO A 93 -1.47 9.78 2.87
N GLU A 94 -2.15 10.54 3.74
CA GLU A 94 -1.62 11.81 4.28
C GLU A 94 -0.43 11.61 5.24
N ILE A 95 -0.40 10.51 6.00
CA ILE A 95 0.76 10.15 6.84
C ILE A 95 1.98 9.84 5.95
N TYR A 96 1.76 9.08 4.87
CA TYR A 96 2.80 8.76 3.90
C TYR A 96 3.32 10.03 3.20
N ALA A 97 2.40 10.89 2.74
CA ALA A 97 2.68 12.18 2.11
C ALA A 97 3.51 13.10 3.03
N THR A 98 3.18 13.11 4.32
CA THR A 98 3.97 13.83 5.34
C THR A 98 5.40 13.28 5.45
N GLY A 99 5.58 11.97 5.33
CA GLY A 99 6.90 11.31 5.31
C GLY A 99 7.74 11.62 4.07
N LEU A 100 7.13 12.14 3.00
CA LEU A 100 7.83 12.66 1.82
C LEU A 100 7.87 14.20 1.77
N GLY A 101 7.16 14.88 2.67
CA GLY A 101 7.08 16.34 2.70
C GLY A 101 6.40 16.95 1.46
N LEU A 102 5.41 16.25 0.90
CA LEU A 102 4.70 16.66 -0.33
C LEU A 102 3.22 16.21 -0.30
N PRO A 103 2.33 16.79 -1.13
CA PRO A 103 0.92 16.37 -1.21
C PRO A 103 0.74 14.95 -1.78
N VAL A 104 -0.38 14.30 -1.43
CA VAL A 104 -0.71 12.92 -1.87
C VAL A 104 -0.65 12.78 -3.40
N GLU A 105 -1.15 13.77 -4.13
CA GLU A 105 -1.23 13.77 -5.59
C GLU A 105 0.15 13.80 -6.26
N GLN A 106 1.20 14.21 -5.54
CA GLN A 106 2.56 14.30 -6.04
C GLN A 106 3.41 13.04 -5.74
N ILE A 107 2.91 12.10 -4.91
CA ILE A 107 3.65 10.89 -4.52
C ILE A 107 4.13 10.11 -5.75
N GLY A 108 3.23 9.85 -6.71
CA GLY A 108 3.57 9.08 -7.91
C GLY A 108 4.69 9.73 -8.73
N LYS A 109 4.58 11.04 -8.96
CA LYS A 109 5.60 11.81 -9.67
C LYS A 109 6.94 11.80 -8.93
N ALA A 110 6.93 11.95 -7.60
CA ALA A 110 8.15 11.95 -6.80
C ALA A 110 8.90 10.61 -6.89
N TRP A 111 8.19 9.48 -6.89
CA TRP A 111 8.80 8.17 -7.12
C TRP A 111 9.41 8.03 -8.49
N THR A 112 8.69 8.43 -9.54
CA THR A 112 9.19 8.35 -10.92
C THR A 112 10.46 9.20 -11.09
N GLU A 113 10.47 10.42 -10.56
CA GLU A 113 11.64 11.30 -10.58
C GLU A 113 12.81 10.71 -9.79
N ALA A 114 12.57 10.22 -8.56
CA ALA A 114 13.64 9.68 -7.70
C ALA A 114 14.28 8.40 -8.25
N ILE A 115 13.51 7.56 -8.96
CA ILE A 115 14.03 6.36 -9.63
C ILE A 115 14.88 6.74 -10.85
N ALA A 116 14.48 7.79 -11.58
CA ALA A 116 15.21 8.27 -12.76
C ALA A 116 16.48 9.06 -12.38
N GLU A 117 16.42 9.83 -11.30
CA GLU A 117 17.47 10.73 -10.82
C GLU A 117 17.82 10.45 -9.34
N PRO A 118 18.42 9.28 -9.04
CA PRO A 118 18.82 8.94 -7.66
C PRO A 118 19.98 9.82 -7.18
N VAL A 119 20.03 10.09 -5.87
CA VAL A 119 21.08 10.90 -5.23
C VAL A 119 21.92 10.00 -4.32
N PRO A 120 23.19 9.71 -4.64
CA PRO A 120 24.02 8.78 -3.88
C PRO A 120 24.17 9.14 -2.39
N PRO A 121 24.26 8.14 -1.49
CA PRO A 121 24.47 8.37 -0.07
C PRO A 121 25.87 8.94 0.23
N VAL A 122 26.03 9.58 1.40
CA VAL A 122 27.30 10.14 1.88
C VAL A 122 27.74 9.48 3.18
N MET A 123 28.99 9.03 3.23
CA MET A 123 29.56 8.39 4.42
C MET A 123 29.86 9.42 5.51
N VAL A 124 29.51 9.11 6.76
CA VAL A 124 29.87 9.88 7.95
C VAL A 124 30.61 9.02 8.97
N GLU A 125 31.46 9.65 9.79
CA GLU A 125 32.27 8.94 10.80
C GLU A 125 31.53 8.76 12.13
N GLN A 126 30.66 9.69 12.50
CA GLN A 126 29.89 9.68 13.74
C GLN A 126 28.41 9.77 13.42
N ALA A 127 27.64 8.86 14.00
CA ALA A 127 26.23 8.69 13.70
C ALA A 127 25.39 8.56 15.00
N PRO A 128 24.23 9.24 15.08
CA PRO A 128 23.28 9.06 16.18
C PRO A 128 22.89 7.61 16.45
N CYS A 129 22.78 6.77 15.41
CA CYS A 129 22.42 5.37 15.57
C CYS A 129 23.48 4.52 16.33
N GLN A 130 24.64 5.09 16.66
CA GLN A 130 25.74 4.41 17.36
C GLN A 130 26.09 5.03 18.71
N GLU A 131 25.23 5.89 19.27
CA GLU A 131 25.45 6.48 20.59
C GLU A 131 25.44 5.44 21.72
N VAL A 132 24.65 4.38 21.57
CA VAL A 132 24.63 3.22 22.47
C VAL A 132 25.02 1.99 21.65
N VAL A 133 25.95 1.17 22.17
CA VAL A 133 26.42 -0.07 21.54
C VAL A 133 26.34 -1.20 22.56
N ILE A 134 25.53 -2.22 22.25
CA ILE A 134 25.35 -3.43 23.05
C ILE A 134 25.99 -4.59 22.27
N SER A 135 27.02 -5.21 22.83
CA SER A 135 27.75 -6.34 22.21
C SER A 135 28.36 -7.24 23.29
N GLY A 136 29.03 -8.32 22.90
CA GLY A 136 29.72 -9.20 23.84
C GLY A 136 28.77 -9.86 24.85
N ASP A 137 29.15 -9.86 26.14
CA ASP A 137 28.37 -10.52 27.18
C ASP A 137 27.07 -9.78 27.53
N THR A 138 27.06 -8.44 27.44
CA THR A 138 25.82 -7.66 27.63
C THR A 138 24.74 -8.05 26.64
N LEU A 139 25.11 -8.33 25.38
CA LEU A 139 24.18 -8.82 24.36
C LEU A 139 23.61 -10.22 24.69
N LYS A 140 24.39 -11.09 25.33
CA LYS A 140 23.95 -12.44 25.70
C LYS A 140 23.02 -12.42 26.91
N GLU A 141 23.20 -11.47 27.82
CA GLU A 141 22.40 -11.36 29.04
C GLU A 141 21.11 -10.55 28.84
N LYS A 142 21.19 -9.43 28.11
CA LYS A 142 20.08 -8.49 27.87
C LYS A 142 20.22 -7.84 26.48
N GLY A 143 20.01 -8.63 25.45
CA GLY A 143 20.11 -8.23 24.06
C GLY A 143 18.75 -7.83 23.51
N LEU A 144 18.19 -8.71 22.68
CA LEU A 144 16.92 -8.48 21.97
C LEU A 144 15.73 -8.29 22.90
N SER A 145 15.72 -8.88 24.11
CA SER A 145 14.63 -8.70 25.07
C SER A 145 14.54 -7.27 25.63
N ARG A 146 15.59 -6.45 25.45
CA ARG A 146 15.54 -5.03 25.79
C ARG A 146 14.60 -4.24 24.87
N LEU A 147 14.36 -4.72 23.65
CA LEU A 147 13.55 -4.02 22.66
C LEU A 147 12.06 -4.34 22.87
N PRO A 148 11.15 -3.35 22.79
CA PRO A 148 9.71 -3.55 22.96
C PRO A 148 9.08 -4.17 21.71
N VAL A 149 9.57 -5.34 21.28
CA VAL A 149 9.10 -6.01 20.05
C VAL A 149 7.68 -6.54 20.27
N PRO A 150 6.69 -6.07 19.48
CA PRO A 150 5.32 -6.48 19.67
C PRO A 150 5.03 -7.85 19.05
N VAL A 151 3.95 -8.47 19.51
CA VAL A 151 3.28 -9.58 18.81
C VAL A 151 2.21 -8.98 17.91
N SER A 152 2.27 -9.25 16.60
CA SER A 152 1.40 -8.59 15.63
C SER A 152 -0.02 -9.19 15.59
N THR A 153 -0.10 -10.51 15.73
CA THR A 153 -1.34 -11.29 15.72
C THR A 153 -1.42 -12.16 16.99
N PRO A 154 -1.70 -11.57 18.17
CA PRO A 154 -1.76 -12.32 19.42
C PRO A 154 -2.71 -13.53 19.32
N GLY A 155 -2.24 -14.68 19.79
CA GLY A 155 -2.93 -15.97 19.68
C GLY A 155 -2.63 -16.78 18.42
N PHE A 156 -1.98 -16.20 17.40
CA PHE A 156 -1.60 -16.90 16.17
C PHE A 156 -0.13 -16.74 15.76
N ASP A 157 0.50 -15.63 16.10
CA ASP A 157 1.95 -15.47 15.94
C ASP A 157 2.69 -16.28 17.00
N ALA A 158 3.71 -17.04 16.60
CA ALA A 158 4.47 -17.90 17.51
C ALA A 158 5.66 -17.21 18.22
N ALA A 159 5.87 -15.93 17.96
CA ALA A 159 6.92 -15.11 18.57
C ALA A 159 6.57 -13.61 18.45
N PRO A 160 7.27 -12.72 19.16
CA PRO A 160 7.38 -11.32 18.77
C PRO A 160 8.17 -11.16 17.47
N TYR A 161 7.77 -10.21 16.62
CA TYR A 161 8.38 -10.02 15.29
C TYR A 161 8.77 -8.57 15.03
N LEU A 162 9.97 -8.40 14.47
CA LEU A 162 10.36 -7.17 13.79
C LEU A 162 9.64 -7.11 12.44
N THR A 163 8.75 -6.13 12.26
CA THR A 163 7.91 -6.01 11.04
C THR A 163 8.26 -4.82 10.16
N ALA A 164 8.78 -3.74 10.72
CA ALA A 164 9.16 -2.51 10.02
C ALA A 164 10.66 -2.48 9.65
N THR A 165 11.19 -3.61 9.18
CA THR A 165 12.62 -3.77 8.96
C THR A 165 13.08 -3.20 7.63
N LEU A 166 14.33 -2.77 7.62
CA LEU A 166 15.17 -2.74 6.42
C LEU A 166 16.36 -3.67 6.69
N CYS A 167 16.36 -4.86 6.11
CA CYS A 167 17.52 -5.75 6.15
C CYS A 167 18.47 -5.37 5.03
N VAL A 168 19.63 -4.86 5.42
CA VAL A 168 20.76 -4.55 4.56
C VAL A 168 21.65 -5.78 4.46
N THR A 169 21.94 -6.19 3.23
CA THR A 169 22.89 -7.27 2.91
C THR A 169 23.76 -6.81 1.75
N LYS A 170 24.87 -7.52 1.48
CA LYS A 170 25.83 -7.16 0.45
C LYS A 170 26.12 -8.36 -0.43
N ASP A 171 26.20 -8.16 -1.74
CA ASP A 171 26.64 -9.19 -2.66
C ASP A 171 28.13 -9.50 -2.38
N PRO A 172 28.51 -10.77 -2.09
CA PRO A 172 29.90 -11.13 -1.79
C PRO A 172 30.84 -11.07 -3.00
N GLU A 173 30.34 -10.81 -4.20
CA GLU A 173 31.12 -10.73 -5.43
C GLU A 173 31.23 -9.28 -5.92
N SER A 174 30.09 -8.59 -6.09
CA SER A 174 30.07 -7.21 -6.61
C SER A 174 30.26 -6.15 -5.52
N GLY A 175 29.97 -6.49 -4.26
CA GLY A 175 29.98 -5.55 -3.14
C GLY A 175 28.77 -4.59 -3.09
N VAL A 176 27.79 -4.76 -3.99
CA VAL A 176 26.55 -3.97 -4.02
C VAL A 176 25.66 -4.34 -2.84
N GLN A 177 25.07 -3.34 -2.16
CA GLN A 177 24.11 -3.60 -1.10
C GLN A 177 22.68 -3.72 -1.63
N ASN A 178 21.88 -4.54 -0.97
CA ASN A 178 20.42 -4.58 -1.11
C ASN A 178 19.79 -4.23 0.23
N MET A 179 18.74 -3.41 0.19
CA MET A 179 17.93 -3.09 1.36
C MET A 179 16.47 -3.50 1.16
N GLY A 180 16.00 -4.50 1.91
CA GLY A 180 14.64 -5.03 1.76
C GLY A 180 13.89 -5.20 3.08
N THR A 181 12.57 -5.12 3.04
CA THR A 181 11.72 -5.39 4.22
C THR A 181 11.44 -6.90 4.37
N TYR A 182 11.89 -7.47 5.48
CA TYR A 182 11.72 -8.88 5.83
C TYR A 182 11.40 -9.05 7.33
N ARG A 183 10.40 -9.88 7.66
CA ARG A 183 10.10 -10.14 9.08
C ARG A 183 11.26 -10.89 9.75
N ALA A 184 11.47 -10.62 11.03
CA ALA A 184 12.42 -11.36 11.86
C ALA A 184 11.81 -11.72 13.21
N ALA A 185 11.75 -13.02 13.52
CA ALA A 185 11.24 -13.57 14.78
C ALA A 185 12.28 -13.50 15.89
N LEU A 186 11.90 -13.12 17.10
CA LEU A 186 12.77 -13.25 18.28
C LEU A 186 12.90 -14.72 18.68
N LYS A 187 14.15 -15.20 18.84
CA LYS A 187 14.44 -16.62 19.18
C LYS A 187 15.28 -16.80 20.44
N SER A 188 16.11 -15.82 20.79
CA SER A 188 16.87 -15.72 22.05
C SER A 188 17.36 -14.27 22.21
N GLU A 189 18.16 -13.98 23.23
CA GLU A 189 18.79 -12.66 23.42
C GLU A 189 19.66 -12.20 22.24
N ASN A 190 20.19 -13.13 21.47
CA ASN A 190 21.15 -12.87 20.39
C ASN A 190 20.87 -13.67 19.11
N ARG A 191 19.63 -14.11 18.90
CA ARG A 191 19.24 -14.85 17.69
C ARG A 191 17.88 -14.40 17.16
N LEU A 192 17.82 -14.24 15.83
CA LEU A 192 16.60 -13.96 15.09
C LEU A 192 16.37 -15.00 14.00
N GLY A 193 15.12 -15.39 13.78
CA GLY A 193 14.71 -16.14 12.58
C GLY A 193 14.26 -15.17 11.50
N VAL A 194 15.03 -14.98 10.44
CA VAL A 194 14.80 -13.98 9.38
C VAL A 194 14.16 -14.63 8.15
N ARG A 195 13.00 -14.12 7.72
CA ARG A 195 12.25 -14.67 6.58
C ARG A 195 12.50 -13.87 5.29
N MET A 196 13.58 -14.19 4.58
CA MET A 196 13.80 -13.67 3.21
C MET A 196 13.10 -14.55 2.18
N ALA A 197 12.15 -13.98 1.43
CA ALA A 197 11.31 -14.78 0.53
C ALA A 197 12.12 -15.36 -0.64
N SER A 198 12.19 -16.69 -0.73
CA SER A 198 12.70 -17.43 -1.88
C SER A 198 11.69 -17.37 -3.03
N ARG A 199 11.91 -16.47 -3.99
CA ARG A 199 11.02 -16.30 -5.15
C ARG A 199 11.82 -16.32 -6.44
N LEU A 200 11.17 -16.79 -7.51
CA LEU A 200 11.75 -16.91 -8.85
C LEU A 200 12.26 -15.56 -9.41
N SER A 201 11.60 -14.45 -9.05
CA SER A 201 12.01 -13.11 -9.47
C SER A 201 13.15 -12.52 -8.62
N GLY A 202 13.65 -13.27 -7.63
CA GLY A 202 14.67 -12.82 -6.68
C GLY A 202 14.14 -11.83 -5.64
N ALA A 203 14.53 -12.02 -4.38
CA ALA A 203 14.60 -10.94 -3.41
C ALA A 203 16.10 -10.77 -3.10
N GLY A 204 16.67 -9.57 -3.17
CA GLY A 204 18.13 -9.41 -3.20
C GLY A 204 18.84 -10.09 -2.02
N GLY A 205 18.30 -10.00 -0.81
CA GLY A 205 18.85 -10.71 0.35
C GLY A 205 18.88 -12.25 0.21
N TYR A 206 17.87 -12.86 -0.44
CA TYR A 206 17.90 -14.30 -0.73
C TYR A 206 18.97 -14.66 -1.77
N LEU A 207 19.12 -13.84 -2.81
CA LEU A 207 20.17 -14.05 -3.83
C LEU A 207 21.57 -13.92 -3.22
N HIS A 208 21.79 -12.94 -2.35
CA HIS A 208 23.04 -12.80 -1.60
C HIS A 208 23.30 -14.03 -0.73
N TRP A 209 22.28 -14.52 -0.02
CA TRP A 209 22.39 -15.73 0.80
C TRP A 209 22.80 -16.96 -0.01
N GLU A 210 22.25 -17.15 -1.22
CA GLU A 210 22.66 -18.26 -2.09
C GLU A 210 24.14 -18.17 -2.50
N LYS A 211 24.64 -16.97 -2.77
CA LYS A 211 26.05 -16.74 -3.11
C LYS A 211 26.98 -17.01 -1.92
N TYR A 212 26.64 -16.50 -0.74
CA TYR A 212 27.40 -16.79 0.49
C TYR A 212 27.39 -18.29 0.83
N ARG A 213 26.24 -18.96 0.66
CA ARG A 213 26.14 -20.42 0.79
C ARG A 213 27.07 -21.15 -0.17
N ALA A 214 27.14 -20.73 -1.43
CA ALA A 214 28.06 -21.32 -2.40
C ALA A 214 29.54 -21.14 -2.02
N LYS A 215 29.87 -20.06 -1.30
CA LYS A 215 31.21 -19.81 -0.74
C LYS A 215 31.48 -20.51 0.59
N GLY A 216 30.46 -21.06 1.26
CA GLY A 216 30.59 -21.64 2.59
C GLY A 216 30.83 -20.60 3.69
N GLU A 217 30.40 -19.36 3.48
CA GLU A 217 30.61 -18.23 4.38
C GLU A 217 29.27 -17.76 4.97
N LYS A 218 29.27 -17.27 6.22
CA LYS A 218 28.08 -16.64 6.81
C LYS A 218 27.82 -15.28 6.15
N MET A 219 26.55 -14.96 5.92
CA MET A 219 26.16 -13.70 5.27
C MET A 219 26.01 -12.57 6.31
N PRO A 220 26.71 -11.43 6.18
CA PRO A 220 26.46 -10.27 7.03
C PRO A 220 25.08 -9.66 6.73
N CYS A 221 24.37 -9.29 7.79
CA CYS A 221 23.07 -8.65 7.72
C CYS A 221 22.94 -7.57 8.81
N ALA A 222 22.48 -6.38 8.43
CA ALA A 222 22.08 -5.34 9.37
C ALA A 222 20.57 -5.12 9.26
N ILE A 223 19.84 -5.14 10.37
CA ILE A 223 18.42 -4.83 10.42
C ILE A 223 18.25 -3.42 11.00
N VAL A 224 17.81 -2.49 10.17
CA VAL A 224 17.51 -1.11 10.57
C VAL A 224 16.04 -1.00 10.96
N LEU A 225 15.78 -0.39 12.11
CA LEU A 225 14.45 -0.11 12.65
C LEU A 225 14.34 1.39 12.91
N GLY A 226 13.47 2.07 12.16
CA GLY A 226 13.29 3.52 12.24
C GLY A 226 14.45 4.30 11.61
N CYS A 227 14.15 5.15 10.63
CA CYS A 227 15.02 6.16 10.02
C CYS A 227 14.11 7.13 9.25
N ALA A 228 14.67 8.06 8.48
CA ALA A 228 13.90 8.91 7.56
C ALA A 228 12.83 8.09 6.78
N PRO A 229 11.54 8.51 6.77
CA PRO A 229 10.47 7.74 6.13
C PRO A 229 10.74 7.44 4.65
N ALA A 230 11.33 8.38 3.90
CA ALA A 230 11.72 8.18 2.51
C ALA A 230 12.64 6.95 2.32
N VAL A 231 13.54 6.68 3.28
CA VAL A 231 14.39 5.48 3.29
C VAL A 231 13.55 4.24 3.58
N LEU A 232 12.70 4.27 4.62
CA LEU A 232 11.80 3.15 4.96
C LEU A 232 10.86 2.76 3.81
N PHE A 233 10.41 3.74 3.02
CA PHE A 233 9.51 3.49 1.91
C PHE A 233 10.15 2.74 0.74
N THR A 234 11.48 2.74 0.62
CA THR A 234 12.20 2.02 -0.46
C THR A 234 12.28 0.52 -0.23
N GLY A 235 12.41 0.06 1.02
CA GLY A 235 12.53 -1.37 1.36
C GLY A 235 11.44 -2.30 0.80
N PRO A 236 10.14 -1.93 0.81
CA PRO A 236 9.09 -2.76 0.21
C PRO A 236 8.94 -2.58 -1.30
N GLN A 237 9.57 -1.57 -1.92
CA GLN A 237 9.51 -1.35 -3.36
C GLN A 237 10.28 -2.42 -4.12
N LYS A 238 9.95 -2.55 -5.41
CA LYS A 238 10.64 -3.45 -6.35
C LYS A 238 11.40 -2.60 -7.34
N LEU A 239 12.50 -2.00 -6.86
CA LEU A 239 13.47 -1.33 -7.71
C LEU A 239 14.16 -2.35 -8.63
N GLN A 240 14.81 -1.84 -9.67
CA GLN A 240 15.60 -2.68 -10.55
C GLN A 240 16.77 -3.32 -9.78
N ILE A 241 17.20 -4.50 -10.21
CA ILE A 241 18.40 -5.14 -9.67
C ILE A 241 19.58 -4.16 -9.83
N ASP A 242 20.43 -4.09 -8.82
CA ASP A 242 21.60 -3.20 -8.71
C ASP A 242 21.29 -1.69 -8.57
N GLN A 243 20.02 -1.28 -8.47
CA GLN A 243 19.66 0.09 -8.10
C GLN A 243 19.70 0.27 -6.58
N ASP A 244 20.55 1.17 -6.09
CA ASP A 244 20.70 1.44 -4.66
C ASP A 244 19.45 2.13 -4.07
N GLU A 245 18.77 1.43 -3.17
CA GLU A 245 17.59 1.94 -2.46
C GLU A 245 17.88 3.23 -1.69
N MET A 246 19.06 3.38 -1.08
CA MET A 246 19.44 4.60 -0.35
C MET A 246 19.61 5.78 -1.30
N ALA A 247 20.07 5.53 -2.53
CA ALA A 247 20.21 6.57 -3.54
C ALA A 247 18.85 7.05 -4.06
N VAL A 248 17.90 6.12 -4.26
CA VAL A 248 16.50 6.48 -4.60
C VAL A 248 15.83 7.23 -3.44
N ALA A 249 16.07 6.82 -2.20
CA ALA A 249 15.62 7.58 -1.03
C ALA A 249 16.20 9.00 -1.02
N GLY A 250 17.48 9.16 -1.39
CA GLY A 250 18.10 10.47 -1.58
C GLY A 250 17.42 11.32 -2.66
N GLY A 251 16.97 10.69 -3.75
CA GLY A 251 16.15 11.35 -4.79
C GLY A 251 14.81 11.84 -4.25
N LEU A 252 14.10 11.00 -3.48
CA LEU A 252 12.84 11.37 -2.81
C LEU A 252 13.04 12.53 -1.83
N MET A 253 14.14 12.53 -1.09
CA MET A 253 14.52 13.60 -0.15
C MET A 253 15.15 14.82 -0.81
N ARG A 254 15.47 14.73 -2.11
CA ARG A 254 16.26 15.71 -2.88
C ARG A 254 17.60 16.08 -2.23
N ALA A 255 18.20 15.12 -1.55
CA ALA A 255 19.46 15.27 -0.84
C ALA A 255 20.00 13.91 -0.38
N PRO A 256 21.32 13.75 -0.24
CA PRO A 256 21.91 12.47 0.09
C PRO A 256 21.49 11.96 1.47
N VAL A 257 21.35 10.65 1.58
CA VAL A 257 21.21 9.94 2.86
C VAL A 257 22.60 9.86 3.51
N GLU A 258 22.73 10.33 4.74
CA GLU A 258 23.96 10.14 5.53
C GLU A 258 24.02 8.69 6.01
N VAL A 259 25.12 7.98 5.75
CA VAL A 259 25.30 6.56 6.11
C VAL A 259 26.56 6.36 6.95
N VAL A 260 26.57 5.32 7.78
CA VAL A 260 27.69 4.96 8.66
C VAL A 260 28.02 3.49 8.54
N ARG A 261 29.29 3.12 8.76
CA ARG A 261 29.72 1.72 8.85
C ARG A 261 29.19 1.07 10.12
N CYS A 262 28.66 -0.13 9.99
CA CYS A 262 28.34 -1.02 11.09
C CYS A 262 29.56 -1.29 12.00
N LYS A 263 29.31 -1.66 13.25
CA LYS A 263 30.36 -1.87 14.27
C LYS A 263 31.01 -3.25 14.18
N THR A 264 30.27 -4.29 13.83
CA THR A 264 30.73 -5.69 13.88
C THR A 264 30.69 -6.40 12.53
N ILE A 265 30.12 -5.77 11.49
CA ILE A 265 30.01 -6.32 10.13
C ILE A 265 30.36 -5.27 9.06
N ASP A 266 30.83 -5.69 7.88
CA ASP A 266 31.18 -4.80 6.77
C ASP A 266 29.95 -4.39 5.93
N LEU A 267 29.02 -3.69 6.56
CA LEU A 267 27.86 -3.08 5.94
C LEU A 267 27.77 -1.60 6.30
N VAL A 268 26.98 -0.85 5.54
CA VAL A 268 26.67 0.56 5.80
C VAL A 268 25.16 0.74 5.93
N VAL A 269 24.76 1.55 6.91
CA VAL A 269 23.36 1.78 7.32
C VAL A 269 23.08 3.27 7.46
N PRO A 270 21.81 3.72 7.42
CA PRO A 270 21.47 5.13 7.64
C PRO A 270 21.99 5.61 9.00
N ALA A 271 22.71 6.73 9.02
CA ALA A 271 23.34 7.27 10.22
C ALA A 271 22.31 7.76 11.26
N ASP A 272 21.12 8.16 10.79
CA ASP A 272 20.01 8.65 11.61
C ASP A 272 19.07 7.52 12.09
N ALA A 273 19.42 6.24 11.86
CA ALA A 273 18.60 5.13 12.31
C ALA A 273 18.33 5.18 13.83
N GLU A 274 17.13 4.78 14.27
CA GLU A 274 16.80 4.70 15.69
C GLU A 274 17.53 3.52 16.33
N ILE A 275 17.43 2.33 15.71
CA ILE A 275 18.02 1.08 16.18
C ILE A 275 18.57 0.29 14.97
N VAL A 276 19.77 -0.28 15.11
CA VAL A 276 20.40 -1.17 14.14
C VAL A 276 20.82 -2.47 14.84
N ILE A 277 20.38 -3.61 14.31
CA ILE A 277 20.76 -4.94 14.79
C ILE A 277 21.71 -5.57 13.78
N GLU A 278 22.96 -5.81 14.18
CA GLU A 278 24.03 -6.31 13.33
C GLU A 278 24.29 -7.79 13.60
N GLY A 279 24.49 -8.60 12.56
CA GLY A 279 24.72 -10.02 12.73
C GLY A 279 25.14 -10.77 11.49
N LEU A 280 25.28 -12.09 11.65
CA LEU A 280 25.67 -13.04 10.63
C LEU A 280 24.57 -14.09 10.46
N ILE A 281 24.06 -14.24 9.24
CA ILE A 281 23.11 -15.26 8.86
C ILE A 281 23.86 -16.55 8.51
N ASP A 282 23.42 -17.66 9.08
CA ASP A 282 23.90 -19.00 8.75
C ASP A 282 23.47 -19.39 7.34
N THR A 283 24.38 -20.05 6.62
CA THR A 283 24.16 -20.51 5.24
C THR A 283 24.13 -22.02 5.10
N ASP A 284 24.59 -22.73 6.12
CA ASP A 284 24.67 -24.18 6.22
C ASP A 284 23.45 -24.78 6.96
N ALA A 285 22.74 -23.99 7.76
CA ALA A 285 21.55 -24.40 8.48
C ALA A 285 20.42 -23.37 8.39
N LEU A 286 19.19 -23.88 8.43
CA LEU A 286 17.96 -23.09 8.60
C LEU A 286 17.25 -23.54 9.87
N GLU A 287 16.48 -22.66 10.49
CA GLU A 287 15.69 -22.98 11.68
C GLU A 287 14.18 -22.81 11.42
N PRO A 288 13.30 -23.55 12.13
CA PRO A 288 11.86 -23.34 12.02
C PRO A 288 11.44 -21.92 12.43
N GLU A 289 10.66 -21.24 11.59
CA GLU A 289 10.17 -19.87 11.78
C GLU A 289 8.73 -19.73 11.30
N GLY A 290 7.95 -18.87 11.98
CA GLY A 290 6.49 -18.92 11.95
C GLY A 290 5.94 -19.87 13.02
N PRO A 291 4.61 -20.01 13.14
CA PRO A 291 3.58 -19.29 12.39
C PRO A 291 3.58 -17.75 12.58
N PHE A 292 3.12 -17.03 11.54
CA PHE A 292 3.01 -15.56 11.53
C PHE A 292 1.91 -15.07 10.57
N GLY A 293 1.15 -14.05 10.99
CA GLY A 293 0.14 -13.40 10.16
C GLY A 293 0.72 -12.64 8.97
N GLU A 294 0.41 -13.09 7.75
CA GLU A 294 0.95 -12.52 6.51
C GLU A 294 0.04 -11.49 5.84
N SER A 295 0.63 -10.73 4.92
CA SER A 295 -0.07 -9.60 4.27
C SER A 295 -1.23 -10.02 3.36
N HIS A 296 -1.25 -11.27 2.91
CA HIS A 296 -2.40 -11.85 2.21
C HIS A 296 -3.54 -12.26 3.17
N GLY A 297 -3.46 -11.89 4.45
CA GLY A 297 -4.53 -12.06 5.43
C GLY A 297 -4.69 -13.45 6.03
N HIS A 298 -3.70 -14.33 5.84
CA HIS A 298 -3.70 -15.67 6.43
C HIS A 298 -2.46 -15.86 7.30
N ILE A 299 -2.53 -16.76 8.27
CA ILE A 299 -1.36 -17.20 9.03
C ILE A 299 -0.50 -18.07 8.12
N ALA A 300 0.74 -17.64 7.87
CA ALA A 300 1.75 -18.52 7.31
C ALA A 300 2.18 -19.51 8.39
N LEU A 301 2.17 -20.81 8.06
CA LEU A 301 2.64 -21.85 8.95
C LEU A 301 4.17 -21.85 9.05
N GLU A 302 4.68 -22.68 9.96
CA GLU A 302 6.10 -22.84 10.19
C GLU A 302 6.82 -23.36 8.94
N ASP A 303 7.92 -22.69 8.58
CA ASP A 303 8.85 -23.06 7.52
C ASP A 303 10.29 -22.89 8.03
N TYR A 304 11.24 -23.60 7.42
CA TYR A 304 12.66 -23.36 7.67
C TYR A 304 13.11 -22.03 7.06
N ASN A 305 13.67 -21.14 7.88
CA ASN A 305 14.16 -19.82 7.48
C ASN A 305 15.54 -19.53 8.08
N MET A 306 16.10 -18.38 7.71
CA MET A 306 17.50 -18.02 7.97
C MET A 306 17.72 -17.69 9.45
N SER A 307 18.59 -18.46 10.11
CA SER A 307 19.06 -18.16 11.47
C SER A 307 20.08 -17.03 11.42
N MET A 308 19.82 -15.93 12.12
CA MET A 308 20.73 -14.80 12.25
C MET A 308 21.28 -14.73 13.67
N HIS A 309 22.60 -14.85 13.79
CA HIS A 309 23.33 -14.59 15.03
C HIS A 309 23.62 -13.10 15.17
N VAL A 310 23.01 -12.48 16.18
CA VAL A 310 23.25 -11.06 16.50
C VAL A 310 24.62 -10.92 17.15
N THR A 311 25.36 -9.93 16.67
CA THR A 311 26.72 -9.59 17.12
C THR A 311 26.78 -8.23 17.82
N ALA A 312 25.90 -7.30 17.44
CA ALA A 312 25.70 -6.03 18.13
C ALA A 312 24.28 -5.49 17.94
N ILE A 313 23.81 -4.70 18.91
CA ILE A 313 22.67 -3.78 18.76
C ILE A 313 23.21 -2.38 19.00
N THR A 314 23.03 -1.48 18.03
CA THR A 314 23.38 -0.06 18.16
C THR A 314 22.12 0.80 18.08
N MET A 315 22.06 1.90 18.83
CA MET A 315 20.90 2.78 18.82
C MET A 315 21.22 4.21 19.26
N LYS A 316 20.28 5.12 18.98
CA LYS A 316 20.23 6.45 19.62
C LYS A 316 20.06 6.31 21.13
N LYS A 317 20.43 7.35 21.90
CA LYS A 317 20.16 7.39 23.37
C LYS A 317 18.68 7.38 23.72
N LYS A 318 17.83 7.97 22.87
CA LYS A 318 16.37 8.02 23.03
C LYS A 318 15.73 7.49 21.74
N PRO A 319 15.81 6.19 21.49
CA PRO A 319 15.30 5.62 20.26
C PRO A 319 13.77 5.54 20.30
N VAL A 320 13.14 5.52 19.13
CA VAL A 320 11.75 5.11 18.95
C VAL A 320 11.73 3.79 18.19
N PHE A 321 11.06 2.79 18.74
CA PHE A 321 10.88 1.51 18.04
C PHE A 321 9.73 1.65 17.03
N VAL A 322 9.94 1.23 15.79
CA VAL A 322 8.90 1.27 14.74
C VAL A 322 8.40 -0.14 14.43
N SER A 323 7.09 -0.28 14.31
CA SER A 323 6.44 -1.51 13.86
C SER A 323 5.33 -1.17 12.87
N ILE A 324 5.17 -2.01 11.84
CA ILE A 324 4.07 -1.89 10.88
C ILE A 324 3.03 -2.99 11.09
N ILE A 325 1.76 -2.63 10.89
CA ILE A 325 0.68 -3.60 10.74
C ILE A 325 0.67 -4.09 9.30
N SER A 326 0.94 -5.37 9.10
CA SER A 326 1.08 -5.92 7.75
C SER A 326 0.03 -6.96 7.37
N GLN A 327 -0.70 -7.52 8.36
CA GLN A 327 -1.66 -8.63 8.24
C GLN A 327 -2.87 -8.28 7.34
N VAL A 328 -4.00 -9.01 7.45
CA VAL A 328 -5.20 -8.87 6.60
C VAL A 328 -5.52 -7.42 6.20
N THR A 329 -5.68 -7.15 4.91
CA THR A 329 -5.88 -5.79 4.41
C THR A 329 -7.33 -5.33 4.61
N PRO A 330 -7.58 -4.03 4.87
CA PRO A 330 -6.62 -2.92 4.86
C PRO A 330 -5.65 -2.94 6.06
N SER A 331 -4.44 -2.46 5.82
CA SER A 331 -3.34 -2.39 6.79
C SER A 331 -2.38 -1.26 6.43
N GLU A 332 -1.51 -0.87 7.35
CA GLU A 332 -0.47 0.13 7.07
C GLU A 332 0.42 -0.31 5.90
N SER A 333 0.80 -1.60 5.85
CA SER A 333 1.61 -2.11 4.75
C SER A 333 0.88 -2.09 3.40
N SER A 334 -0.45 -2.21 3.37
CA SER A 334 -1.20 -2.08 2.11
C SER A 334 -1.26 -0.63 1.64
N VAL A 335 -1.59 0.33 2.50
CA VAL A 335 -1.59 1.75 2.11
C VAL A 335 -0.23 2.19 1.57
N LEU A 336 0.87 1.79 2.23
CA LEU A 336 2.25 2.07 1.78
C LEU A 336 2.48 1.62 0.34
N LYS A 337 1.97 0.44 -0.03
CA LYS A 337 2.05 -0.07 -1.42
C LYS A 337 1.08 0.63 -2.35
N LYS A 338 -0.17 0.87 -1.92
CA LYS A 338 -1.25 1.43 -2.76
C LYS A 338 -0.83 2.77 -3.38
N VAL A 339 -0.36 3.69 -2.55
CA VAL A 339 0.03 5.05 -2.96
C VAL A 339 1.20 5.08 -3.95
N ALA A 340 2.02 4.04 -3.98
CA ALA A 340 3.12 3.90 -4.93
C ALA A 340 2.72 3.10 -6.19
N TYR A 341 1.95 2.02 -6.03
CA TYR A 341 1.66 1.08 -7.12
C TYR A 341 0.62 1.63 -8.10
N GLU A 342 -0.45 2.27 -7.63
CA GLU A 342 -1.50 2.79 -8.53
C GLU A 342 -0.95 3.82 -9.53
N PRO A 343 -0.15 4.83 -9.13
CA PRO A 343 0.50 5.74 -10.08
C PRO A 343 1.48 5.03 -11.01
N LEU A 344 2.27 4.06 -10.50
CA LEU A 344 3.22 3.28 -11.29
C LEU A 344 2.52 2.54 -12.44
N TYR A 345 1.39 1.89 -12.16
CA TYR A 345 0.61 1.19 -13.19
C TYR A 345 0.00 2.18 -14.18
N LEU A 346 -0.58 3.29 -13.69
CA LEU A 346 -1.18 4.29 -14.57
C LEU A 346 -0.13 4.90 -15.51
N GLU A 347 1.05 5.26 -15.01
CA GLU A 347 2.15 5.81 -15.80
C GLU A 347 2.69 4.80 -16.81
N HIS A 348 2.88 3.55 -16.41
CA HIS A 348 3.31 2.50 -17.33
C HIS A 348 2.31 2.32 -18.48
N LEU A 349 1.02 2.17 -18.17
CA LEU A 349 -0.01 1.97 -19.19
C LEU A 349 -0.16 3.19 -20.10
N SER A 350 -0.22 4.40 -19.52
CA SER A 350 -0.50 5.63 -20.29
C SER A 350 0.70 6.17 -21.05
N LYS A 351 1.91 6.18 -20.46
CA LYS A 351 3.10 6.81 -21.04
C LYS A 351 4.06 5.81 -21.69
N VAL A 352 4.31 4.67 -21.05
CA VAL A 352 5.27 3.67 -21.58
C VAL A 352 4.61 2.85 -22.69
N MET A 353 3.42 2.31 -22.44
CA MET A 353 2.67 1.54 -23.45
C MET A 353 1.84 2.42 -24.39
N GLY A 354 1.59 3.69 -24.03
CA GLY A 354 0.79 4.61 -24.84
C GLY A 354 -0.68 4.23 -24.95
N VAL A 355 -1.24 3.53 -23.94
CA VAL A 355 -2.66 3.13 -23.93
C VAL A 355 -3.53 4.37 -23.84
N ARG A 356 -4.41 4.56 -24.82
CA ARG A 356 -5.30 5.72 -24.93
C ARG A 356 -6.57 5.51 -24.09
N GLY A 357 -7.12 6.60 -23.59
CA GLY A 357 -8.40 6.61 -22.88
C GLY A 357 -8.35 6.12 -21.43
N ILE A 358 -7.25 5.53 -20.95
CA ILE A 358 -7.11 5.16 -19.54
C ILE A 358 -7.07 6.42 -18.65
N LYS A 359 -7.88 6.44 -17.59
CA LYS A 359 -8.06 7.56 -16.67
C LYS A 359 -7.46 7.28 -15.30
N ARG A 360 -7.73 6.08 -14.76
CA ARG A 360 -7.30 5.65 -13.43
C ARG A 360 -6.92 4.18 -13.43
N VAL A 361 -5.98 3.83 -12.56
CA VAL A 361 -5.76 2.46 -12.11
C VAL A 361 -6.04 2.43 -10.62
N VAL A 362 -6.88 1.50 -10.18
CA VAL A 362 -7.19 1.29 -8.76
C VAL A 362 -6.92 -0.17 -8.42
N MET A 363 -6.18 -0.40 -7.34
CA MET A 363 -5.91 -1.74 -6.83
C MET A 363 -6.82 -1.98 -5.63
N HIS A 364 -7.68 -2.98 -5.71
CA HIS A 364 -8.63 -3.26 -4.63
C HIS A 364 -7.88 -3.73 -3.38
N GLU A 365 -8.12 -3.06 -2.25
CA GLU A 365 -7.35 -3.28 -1.02
C GLU A 365 -7.95 -4.34 -0.09
N PRO A 366 -9.23 -4.24 0.32
CA PRO A 366 -9.76 -5.10 1.38
C PRO A 366 -9.63 -6.58 1.01
N LEU A 367 -9.08 -7.38 1.93
CA LEU A 367 -8.90 -8.84 1.84
C LEU A 367 -8.07 -9.39 0.65
N THR A 368 -7.66 -8.54 -0.29
CA THR A 368 -7.10 -8.93 -1.61
C THR A 368 -5.66 -8.46 -1.79
N ASN A 369 -5.08 -7.81 -0.77
CA ASN A 369 -3.68 -7.42 -0.69
C ASN A 369 -3.22 -6.47 -1.83
N LEU A 370 -4.14 -5.76 -2.50
CA LEU A 370 -3.93 -4.89 -3.68
C LEU A 370 -3.54 -5.66 -4.95
N ARG A 371 -2.58 -6.58 -4.81
CA ARG A 371 -1.95 -7.29 -5.92
C ARG A 371 -2.94 -8.15 -6.71
N LYS A 372 -3.98 -8.71 -6.07
CA LYS A 372 -4.82 -9.72 -6.73
C LYS A 372 -5.86 -9.11 -7.68
N VAL A 373 -6.38 -7.92 -7.40
CA VAL A 373 -7.51 -7.35 -8.16
C VAL A 373 -7.20 -5.91 -8.57
N ILE A 374 -7.23 -5.65 -9.87
CA ILE A 374 -6.90 -4.36 -10.47
C ILE A 374 -8.08 -3.88 -11.33
N PHE A 375 -8.49 -2.65 -11.12
CA PHE A 375 -9.49 -1.96 -11.92
C PHE A 375 -8.83 -0.93 -12.81
N LEU A 376 -9.17 -0.95 -14.10
CA LEU A 376 -8.72 0.04 -15.09
C LEU A 376 -9.94 0.87 -15.50
N GLN A 377 -9.93 2.15 -15.19
CA GLN A 377 -11.02 3.04 -15.58
C GLN A 377 -10.68 3.71 -16.92
N PHE A 378 -11.59 3.62 -17.89
CA PHE A 378 -11.43 4.18 -19.23
C PHE A 378 -12.47 5.25 -19.54
N ALA A 379 -12.06 6.26 -20.31
CA ALA A 379 -12.94 7.26 -20.90
C ALA A 379 -14.02 6.59 -21.75
N ARG A 380 -15.22 7.15 -21.75
CA ARG A 380 -16.32 6.64 -22.58
C ARG A 380 -15.96 6.72 -24.07
N GLY A 381 -16.29 5.68 -24.83
CA GLY A 381 -15.97 5.58 -26.26
C GLY A 381 -14.52 5.21 -26.58
N THR A 382 -13.72 4.83 -25.57
CA THR A 382 -12.39 4.26 -25.82
C THR A 382 -12.51 3.02 -26.70
N GLN A 383 -11.66 2.92 -27.72
CA GLN A 383 -11.62 1.78 -28.63
C GLN A 383 -11.31 0.49 -27.87
N GLN A 384 -12.03 -0.59 -28.17
CA GLN A 384 -11.89 -1.87 -27.46
C GLN A 384 -10.45 -2.42 -27.50
N ALA A 385 -9.72 -2.17 -28.60
CA ALA A 385 -8.31 -2.54 -28.71
C ALA A 385 -7.43 -1.88 -27.61
N GLU A 386 -7.69 -0.63 -27.26
CA GLU A 386 -6.96 0.07 -26.20
C GLU A 386 -7.33 -0.46 -24.81
N VAL A 387 -8.60 -0.81 -24.60
CA VAL A 387 -9.07 -1.46 -23.36
C VAL A 387 -8.33 -2.79 -23.14
N TRP A 388 -8.30 -3.65 -24.16
CA TRP A 388 -7.60 -4.93 -24.09
C TRP A 388 -6.08 -4.80 -23.95
N ARG A 389 -5.46 -3.81 -24.63
CA ARG A 389 -4.03 -3.48 -24.42
C ARG A 389 -3.76 -3.08 -22.96
N GLY A 390 -4.64 -2.29 -22.36
CA GLY A 390 -4.54 -1.93 -20.94
C GLY A 390 -4.68 -3.13 -20.01
N LEU A 391 -5.68 -3.98 -20.23
CA LEU A 391 -5.90 -5.21 -19.45
C LEU A 391 -4.67 -6.12 -19.47
N GLN A 392 -4.11 -6.37 -20.66
CA GLN A 392 -2.91 -7.20 -20.85
C GLN A 392 -1.66 -6.56 -20.23
N GLY A 393 -1.48 -5.25 -20.42
CA GLY A 393 -0.37 -4.50 -19.84
C GLY A 393 -0.36 -4.57 -18.31
N ALA A 394 -1.53 -4.35 -17.69
CA ALA A 394 -1.65 -4.41 -16.23
C ALA A 394 -1.37 -5.82 -15.70
N ALA A 395 -1.86 -6.85 -16.38
CA ALA A 395 -1.61 -8.24 -15.99
C ALA A 395 -0.13 -8.66 -16.10
N THR A 396 0.63 -8.07 -17.03
CA THR A 396 2.00 -8.52 -17.32
C THR A 396 3.09 -7.69 -16.64
N LEU A 397 2.78 -6.47 -16.20
CA LEU A 397 3.75 -5.56 -15.59
C LEU A 397 4.50 -6.15 -14.37
N GLN A 398 3.78 -6.83 -13.47
CA GLN A 398 4.39 -7.56 -12.36
C GLN A 398 3.82 -8.96 -12.23
N ALA A 399 4.69 -9.96 -12.10
CA ALA A 399 4.32 -11.38 -12.09
C ALA A 399 3.30 -11.74 -10.99
N GLN A 400 3.41 -11.12 -9.81
CA GLN A 400 2.55 -11.38 -8.66
C GLN A 400 1.21 -10.61 -8.65
N CYS A 401 0.98 -9.72 -9.61
CA CYS A 401 -0.17 -8.81 -9.64
C CYS A 401 -1.18 -9.19 -10.74
N GLY A 402 -2.42 -8.72 -10.60
CA GLY A 402 -3.48 -8.89 -11.61
C GLY A 402 -3.94 -10.35 -11.75
N LYS A 403 -4.43 -10.97 -10.67
CA LYS A 403 -5.17 -12.25 -10.79
C LYS A 403 -6.55 -12.00 -11.43
N LEU A 404 -7.18 -10.87 -11.08
CA LEU A 404 -8.34 -10.31 -11.75
C LEU A 404 -7.97 -8.90 -12.23
N VAL A 405 -8.15 -8.63 -13.52
CA VAL A 405 -8.00 -7.28 -14.09
C VAL A 405 -9.29 -6.94 -14.82
N ILE A 406 -9.95 -5.86 -14.41
CA ILE A 406 -11.29 -5.51 -14.90
C ILE A 406 -11.27 -4.08 -15.41
N ALA A 407 -11.68 -3.88 -16.66
CA ALA A 407 -11.85 -2.56 -17.24
C ALA A 407 -13.27 -2.06 -17.02
N VAL A 408 -13.43 -0.81 -16.61
CA VAL A 408 -14.73 -0.16 -16.43
C VAL A 408 -14.74 1.22 -17.08
N SER A 409 -15.92 1.73 -17.39
CA SER A 409 -16.07 3.09 -17.93
C SER A 409 -15.99 4.15 -16.85
N GLU A 410 -15.71 5.39 -17.23
CA GLU A 410 -15.48 6.52 -16.31
C GLU A 410 -16.66 6.88 -15.40
N ASP A 411 -17.88 6.40 -15.71
CA ASP A 411 -19.07 6.54 -14.87
C ASP A 411 -19.11 5.55 -13.69
N ILE A 412 -18.27 4.51 -13.71
CA ILE A 412 -18.15 3.52 -12.64
C ILE A 412 -17.03 3.95 -11.70
N ASN A 413 -17.36 4.13 -10.42
CA ASN A 413 -16.34 4.35 -9.39
C ASN A 413 -15.62 3.02 -9.08
N PRO A 414 -14.32 2.87 -9.41
CA PRO A 414 -13.59 1.62 -9.20
C PRO A 414 -13.32 1.30 -7.73
N GLU A 415 -13.55 2.23 -6.80
CA GLU A 415 -13.41 1.99 -5.36
C GLU A 415 -14.71 1.43 -4.73
N ASN A 416 -15.81 1.38 -5.48
CA ASN A 416 -17.08 0.81 -5.06
C ASN A 416 -17.27 -0.58 -5.72
N ALA A 417 -17.12 -1.65 -4.95
CA ALA A 417 -17.28 -3.01 -5.44
C ALA A 417 -18.68 -3.30 -6.02
N ASP A 418 -19.74 -2.71 -5.46
CA ASP A 418 -21.11 -2.88 -5.97
C ASP A 418 -21.26 -2.25 -7.35
N ALA A 419 -20.62 -1.10 -7.58
CA ALA A 419 -20.60 -0.46 -8.90
C ALA A 419 -19.84 -1.31 -9.93
N ILE A 420 -18.75 -1.98 -9.52
CA ILE A 420 -18.04 -2.94 -10.38
C ILE A 420 -18.94 -4.12 -10.74
N PHE A 421 -19.61 -4.74 -9.77
CA PHE A 421 -20.52 -5.87 -10.04
C PHE A 421 -21.71 -5.47 -10.91
N TRP A 422 -22.25 -4.27 -10.71
CA TRP A 422 -23.27 -3.71 -11.59
C TRP A 422 -22.77 -3.57 -13.03
N SER A 423 -21.57 -3.03 -13.23
CA SER A 423 -20.95 -2.91 -14.55
C SER A 423 -20.74 -4.28 -15.21
N LEU A 424 -20.23 -5.26 -14.44
CA LEU A 424 -20.04 -6.63 -14.92
C LEU A 424 -21.36 -7.24 -15.41
N ALA A 425 -22.41 -7.15 -14.58
CA ALA A 425 -23.70 -7.79 -14.86
C ALA A 425 -24.42 -7.24 -16.09
N TYR A 426 -24.33 -5.93 -16.34
CA TYR A 426 -25.10 -5.28 -17.40
C TYR A 426 -24.30 -4.91 -18.64
N ARG A 427 -22.96 -4.95 -18.57
CA ARG A 427 -22.10 -4.48 -19.68
C ARG A 427 -21.16 -5.55 -20.22
N SER A 428 -21.09 -6.74 -19.63
CA SER A 428 -20.16 -7.78 -20.07
C SER A 428 -20.91 -8.99 -20.63
N ASP A 429 -20.55 -9.43 -21.83
CA ASP A 429 -20.83 -10.79 -22.30
C ASP A 429 -19.57 -11.63 -22.11
N PHE A 430 -19.54 -12.52 -21.13
CA PHE A 430 -18.34 -13.31 -20.82
C PHE A 430 -17.88 -14.26 -21.94
N THR A 431 -18.66 -14.45 -23.00
CA THR A 431 -18.18 -15.14 -24.20
C THR A 431 -17.19 -14.29 -25.00
N HIS A 432 -17.36 -12.97 -24.98
CA HIS A 432 -16.61 -12.00 -25.80
C HIS A 432 -15.74 -11.04 -24.98
N ASP A 433 -16.12 -10.77 -23.74
CA ASP A 433 -15.54 -9.75 -22.87
C ASP A 433 -14.69 -10.36 -21.74
N LEU A 434 -14.39 -11.67 -21.77
CA LEU A 434 -13.57 -12.35 -20.78
C LEU A 434 -12.46 -13.16 -21.45
N HIS A 435 -11.22 -12.95 -21.01
CA HIS A 435 -10.07 -13.76 -21.40
C HIS A 435 -9.36 -14.37 -20.18
N VAL A 436 -9.06 -15.66 -20.27
CA VAL A 436 -8.25 -16.38 -19.29
C VAL A 436 -6.82 -16.47 -19.81
N THR A 437 -5.87 -15.88 -19.08
CA THR A 437 -4.45 -15.97 -19.40
C THR A 437 -3.78 -17.03 -18.51
N PRO A 438 -3.31 -18.16 -19.07
CA PRO A 438 -2.68 -19.22 -18.28
C PRO A 438 -1.22 -18.88 -17.88
N TYR A 439 -0.57 -19.79 -17.14
CA TYR A 439 0.86 -19.75 -16.79
C TYR A 439 1.30 -18.55 -15.94
N ARG A 440 0.46 -18.16 -14.96
CA ARG A 440 0.79 -17.13 -13.98
C ARG A 440 1.45 -17.73 -12.75
N THR A 441 2.29 -16.97 -12.06
CA THR A 441 2.76 -17.38 -10.73
C THR A 441 1.62 -17.26 -9.72
N SER A 442 1.55 -18.19 -8.76
CA SER A 442 0.65 -18.05 -7.60
C SER A 442 0.95 -16.81 -6.75
N GLY A 443 2.18 -16.31 -6.83
CA GLY A 443 2.63 -15.11 -6.14
C GLY A 443 2.58 -15.25 -4.63
N HIS A 444 2.36 -14.14 -3.93
CA HIS A 444 2.20 -14.14 -2.48
C HIS A 444 0.77 -14.54 -2.09
N GLY A 445 0.62 -15.61 -1.30
CA GLY A 445 -0.65 -16.17 -0.87
C GLY A 445 -0.43 -17.37 0.08
N PRO A 446 -1.51 -17.88 0.70
CA PRO A 446 -1.43 -19.09 1.51
C PRO A 446 -0.97 -20.28 0.67
N LYS A 447 -0.15 -21.16 1.26
CA LYS A 447 0.28 -22.40 0.61
C LYS A 447 -0.93 -23.35 0.54
N SER A 448 -1.48 -23.54 -0.67
CA SER A 448 -2.73 -24.31 -0.89
C SER A 448 -2.50 -25.74 -1.39
N GLY A 449 -1.26 -26.23 -1.44
CA GLY A 449 -0.91 -27.59 -1.87
C GLY A 449 -1.14 -27.91 -3.36
N ARG A 450 -1.74 -27.01 -4.16
CA ARG A 450 -1.88 -27.15 -5.62
C ARG A 450 -0.64 -26.65 -6.37
N ALA A 451 -0.48 -27.12 -7.61
CA ALA A 451 0.62 -26.80 -8.53
C ALA A 451 0.90 -25.28 -8.60
N PRO A 452 2.17 -24.86 -8.80
CA PRO A 452 2.62 -23.47 -8.61
C PRO A 452 2.12 -22.47 -9.66
N LEU A 453 1.35 -22.95 -10.65
CA LEU A 453 0.83 -22.16 -11.76
C LEU A 453 -0.64 -21.81 -11.54
N GLU A 454 -0.94 -20.55 -11.82
CA GLU A 454 -2.25 -19.91 -11.74
C GLU A 454 -2.64 -19.33 -13.09
N SER A 455 -3.81 -18.69 -13.15
CA SER A 455 -4.26 -17.91 -14.31
C SER A 455 -4.72 -16.51 -13.90
N THR A 456 -4.78 -15.62 -14.88
CA THR A 456 -5.37 -14.29 -14.75
C THR A 456 -6.68 -14.24 -15.51
N LEU A 457 -7.73 -13.67 -14.90
CA LEU A 457 -8.94 -13.27 -15.61
C LEU A 457 -8.85 -11.80 -16.01
N LEU A 458 -9.02 -11.54 -17.30
CA LEU A 458 -9.14 -10.20 -17.87
C LEU A 458 -10.59 -10.02 -18.30
N ILE A 459 -11.23 -8.94 -17.83
CA ILE A 459 -12.65 -8.70 -18.12
C ILE A 459 -12.85 -7.27 -18.61
N ASP A 460 -13.45 -7.11 -19.78
CA ASP A 460 -13.92 -5.82 -20.26
C ASP A 460 -15.36 -5.60 -19.77
N ALA A 461 -15.53 -4.80 -18.72
CA ALA A 461 -16.83 -4.37 -18.21
C ALA A 461 -17.16 -2.92 -18.59
N THR A 462 -16.51 -2.36 -19.63
CA THR A 462 -16.79 -1.02 -20.13
C THR A 462 -18.16 -0.96 -20.82
N LEU A 463 -18.71 0.24 -21.01
CA LEU A 463 -19.94 0.48 -21.75
C LEU A 463 -19.69 0.38 -23.26
N LYS A 464 -20.25 -0.65 -23.93
CA LYS A 464 -20.06 -0.91 -25.37
C LYS A 464 -20.98 -0.12 -26.29
N HIS A 465 -22.16 0.27 -25.82
CA HIS A 465 -23.16 1.00 -26.59
C HIS A 465 -23.91 2.01 -25.71
N ALA A 466 -24.61 2.94 -26.35
CA ALA A 466 -25.45 3.89 -25.62
C ALA A 466 -26.54 3.15 -24.81
N MET A 467 -26.68 3.51 -23.54
CA MET A 467 -27.72 2.97 -22.64
C MET A 467 -28.62 4.10 -22.12
N PRO A 468 -29.85 3.78 -21.68
CA PRO A 468 -30.71 4.76 -21.03
C PRO A 468 -30.04 5.35 -19.78
N PRO A 469 -30.43 6.56 -19.34
CA PRO A 469 -29.89 7.15 -18.13
C PRO A 469 -30.04 6.24 -16.91
N LEU A 470 -29.12 6.36 -15.96
CA LEU A 470 -29.26 5.66 -14.69
C LEU A 470 -30.55 6.12 -14.00
N ALA A 471 -31.35 5.16 -13.51
CA ALA A 471 -32.67 5.37 -12.92
C ALA A 471 -32.63 5.98 -11.51
N LEU A 472 -31.99 7.14 -11.39
CA LEU A 472 -31.95 8.00 -10.21
C LEU A 472 -32.39 9.42 -10.61
N PRO A 473 -32.95 10.22 -9.69
CA PRO A 473 -33.27 11.62 -9.99
C PRO A 473 -32.01 12.40 -10.41
N LYS A 474 -32.17 13.41 -11.28
CA LYS A 474 -31.07 14.34 -11.65
C LYS A 474 -30.52 15.02 -10.39
N GLU A 475 -29.24 15.39 -10.43
CA GLU A 475 -28.46 15.89 -9.29
C GLU A 475 -29.15 17.02 -8.51
N GLN A 476 -29.77 17.97 -9.21
CA GLN A 476 -30.46 19.11 -8.60
C GLN A 476 -31.58 18.68 -7.63
N TYR A 477 -32.33 17.62 -7.98
CA TYR A 477 -33.41 17.11 -7.14
C TYR A 477 -32.87 16.33 -5.95
N MET A 478 -31.82 15.52 -6.15
CA MET A 478 -31.15 14.81 -5.06
C MET A 478 -30.53 15.78 -4.05
N THR A 479 -29.91 16.85 -4.53
CA THR A 479 -29.32 17.89 -3.69
C THR A 479 -30.38 18.64 -2.89
N ALA A 480 -31.51 18.99 -3.51
CA ALA A 480 -32.63 19.61 -2.81
C ALA A 480 -33.23 18.68 -1.74
N ALA A 481 -33.43 17.39 -2.07
CA ALA A 481 -33.93 16.39 -1.13
C ALA A 481 -32.99 16.18 0.07
N ARG A 482 -31.67 16.23 -0.15
CA ARG A 482 -30.68 16.16 0.92
C ARG A 482 -30.79 17.33 1.90
N LYS A 483 -31.02 18.55 1.42
CA LYS A 483 -31.22 19.71 2.31
C LYS A 483 -32.45 19.51 3.21
N ILE A 484 -33.55 19.02 2.63
CA ILE A 484 -34.76 18.68 3.39
C ILE A 484 -34.44 17.59 4.43
N TRP A 485 -33.68 16.55 4.06
CA TRP A 485 -33.27 15.48 4.99
C TRP A 485 -32.50 16.03 6.20
N GLU A 486 -31.58 16.96 5.96
CA GLU A 486 -30.78 17.63 6.99
C GLU A 486 -31.64 18.55 7.87
N GLU A 487 -32.57 19.32 7.28
CA GLU A 487 -33.54 20.16 8.01
C GLU A 487 -34.43 19.34 8.95
N LEU A 488 -34.85 18.15 8.50
CA LEU A 488 -35.62 17.19 9.30
C LEU A 488 -34.79 16.51 10.38
N LYS A 489 -33.47 16.75 10.46
CA LYS A 489 -32.53 16.12 11.41
C LYS A 489 -32.58 14.60 11.38
N LEU A 490 -32.78 14.05 10.18
CA LEU A 490 -32.68 12.62 9.96
C LEU A 490 -31.22 12.14 10.12
N PRO A 491 -30.97 10.83 10.27
CA PRO A 491 -29.62 10.30 10.44
C PRO A 491 -28.63 10.81 9.38
N SER A 492 -27.38 11.05 9.78
CA SER A 492 -26.35 11.57 8.89
C SER A 492 -26.14 10.66 7.68
N LEU A 493 -26.10 11.28 6.50
CA LEU A 493 -25.89 10.58 5.23
C LEU A 493 -24.40 10.54 4.87
N THR A 494 -23.99 9.43 4.24
CA THR A 494 -22.68 9.24 3.60
C THR A 494 -22.84 8.77 2.16
N PRO A 495 -23.40 9.60 1.25
CA PRO A 495 -23.74 9.17 -0.11
C PRO A 495 -22.52 8.63 -0.86
N GLN A 496 -22.70 7.51 -1.57
CA GLN A 496 -21.68 6.89 -2.40
C GLN A 496 -22.06 6.99 -3.88
N PRO A 497 -21.13 7.27 -4.80
CA PRO A 497 -21.41 7.20 -6.23
C PRO A 497 -21.84 5.78 -6.67
N PRO A 498 -22.84 5.66 -7.56
CA PRO A 498 -23.68 6.75 -8.08
C PRO A 498 -24.80 7.13 -7.09
N TRP A 499 -24.97 8.43 -6.83
CA TRP A 499 -26.03 8.95 -5.94
C TRP A 499 -27.07 9.82 -6.67
N HIS A 500 -26.89 10.07 -7.98
CA HIS A 500 -27.86 10.74 -8.84
C HIS A 500 -27.85 10.12 -10.25
N GLY A 501 -28.87 10.43 -11.04
CA GLY A 501 -29.00 9.98 -12.42
C GLY A 501 -28.07 10.76 -13.35
N TYR A 502 -27.58 10.09 -14.39
CA TYR A 502 -26.73 10.67 -15.44
C TYR A 502 -26.96 9.97 -16.78
N HIS A 503 -26.65 10.66 -17.88
CA HIS A 503 -26.88 10.14 -19.23
C HIS A 503 -25.83 9.09 -19.61
N LEU A 504 -26.31 7.97 -20.18
CA LEU A 504 -25.48 6.90 -20.75
C LEU A 504 -25.57 6.83 -22.29
N GLY A 505 -26.13 7.86 -22.92
CA GLY A 505 -26.18 8.07 -24.36
C GLY A 505 -27.52 7.79 -25.03
N ASP A 506 -28.33 6.87 -24.51
CA ASP A 506 -29.61 6.52 -25.12
C ASP A 506 -30.73 7.36 -24.52
N TRP A 507 -30.68 8.67 -24.80
CA TRP A 507 -31.66 9.64 -24.31
C TRP A 507 -31.79 10.82 -25.28
N ASP A 508 -33.01 11.08 -25.73
CA ASP A 508 -33.32 12.20 -26.64
C ASP A 508 -33.85 13.41 -25.85
N LYS A 509 -33.57 14.62 -26.37
CA LYS A 509 -34.04 15.91 -25.87
C LYS A 509 -35.56 15.97 -25.68
N ARG A 510 -36.34 15.27 -26.51
CA ARG A 510 -37.79 15.16 -26.31
C ARG A 510 -38.15 14.62 -24.92
N TRP A 511 -37.38 13.66 -24.42
CA TRP A 511 -37.62 13.11 -23.08
C TRP A 511 -37.13 14.02 -21.97
N ASP A 512 -36.15 14.90 -22.22
CA ASP A 512 -35.85 15.99 -21.29
C ASP A 512 -37.03 16.96 -21.19
N GLU A 513 -37.63 17.38 -22.31
CA GLU A 513 -38.84 18.22 -22.29
C GLU A 513 -39.99 17.56 -21.52
N TYR A 514 -40.16 16.24 -21.68
CA TYR A 514 -41.20 15.50 -20.96
C TYR A 514 -40.91 15.40 -19.46
N ALA A 515 -39.65 15.14 -19.08
CA ALA A 515 -39.24 15.10 -17.69
C ALA A 515 -39.37 16.48 -17.01
N ASP A 516 -38.99 17.55 -17.69
CA ASP A 516 -39.09 18.93 -17.18
C ASP A 516 -40.55 19.35 -17.04
N ALA A 517 -41.41 19.02 -18.01
CA ALA A 517 -42.85 19.22 -17.90
C ALA A 517 -43.46 18.40 -16.74
N ALA A 518 -42.98 17.18 -16.50
CA ALA A 518 -43.46 16.36 -15.39
C ALA A 518 -43.17 17.00 -14.04
N THR A 519 -41.97 17.56 -13.86
CA THR A 519 -41.58 18.20 -12.59
C THR A 519 -42.13 19.62 -12.40
N SER A 520 -42.52 20.29 -13.49
CA SER A 520 -43.15 21.62 -13.46
C SER A 520 -44.69 21.60 -13.50
N GLY A 521 -45.31 20.41 -13.51
CA GLY A 521 -46.77 20.24 -13.53
C GLY A 521 -47.42 20.20 -14.91
N GLY A 522 -46.65 20.40 -15.99
CA GLY A 522 -47.05 20.34 -17.39
C GLY A 522 -47.23 18.92 -17.98
N TRP A 523 -47.22 17.86 -17.16
CA TRP A 523 -47.30 16.47 -17.65
C TRP A 523 -48.53 16.19 -18.53
N ARG A 524 -49.65 16.90 -18.34
CA ARG A 524 -50.87 16.73 -19.14
C ARG A 524 -50.65 17.05 -20.62
N GLU A 525 -49.88 18.08 -20.92
CA GLU A 525 -49.56 18.46 -22.31
C GLU A 525 -48.76 17.36 -23.01
N THR A 526 -47.79 16.77 -22.30
CA THR A 526 -47.01 15.64 -22.80
C THR A 526 -47.85 14.36 -22.93
N GLY A 527 -48.85 14.19 -22.07
CA GLY A 527 -49.87 13.15 -22.16
C GLY A 527 -50.67 13.24 -23.46
N GLU A 528 -51.16 14.43 -23.83
CA GLU A 528 -51.86 14.64 -25.10
C GLU A 528 -50.96 14.34 -26.31
N ARG A 529 -49.68 14.78 -26.27
CA ARG A 529 -48.70 14.47 -27.33
C ARG A 529 -48.47 12.97 -27.50
N THR A 530 -48.39 12.21 -26.40
CA THR A 530 -48.21 10.75 -26.46
C THR A 530 -49.51 10.03 -26.87
N TRP A 531 -50.67 10.53 -26.45
CA TRP A 531 -51.99 10.01 -26.85
C TRP A 531 -52.23 10.12 -28.36
N ALA A 532 -51.82 11.24 -28.96
CA ALA A 532 -51.88 11.45 -30.41
C ALA A 532 -50.98 10.48 -31.21
N ASN A 533 -49.96 9.89 -30.56
CA ASN A 533 -48.97 9.00 -31.18
C ASN A 533 -49.27 7.49 -31.02
N ARG A 534 -50.43 7.12 -30.47
CA ARG A 534 -50.81 5.71 -30.29
C ARG A 534 -50.96 4.98 -31.63
N ARG A 535 -50.60 3.70 -31.66
CA ARG A 535 -50.73 2.81 -32.82
C ARG A 535 -51.29 1.46 -32.40
N GLY A 536 -52.15 0.88 -33.22
CA GLY A 536 -52.59 -0.52 -33.07
C GLY A 536 -51.61 -1.48 -33.72
N GLY A 537 -51.76 -2.79 -33.45
CA GLY A 537 -50.99 -3.84 -34.13
C GLY A 537 -49.52 -3.96 -33.73
N VAL A 538 -49.07 -3.22 -32.72
CA VAL A 538 -47.72 -3.32 -32.14
C VAL A 538 -47.76 -4.14 -30.85
N LYS A 539 -46.69 -4.91 -30.60
CA LYS A 539 -46.53 -5.64 -29.34
C LYS A 539 -46.17 -4.65 -28.21
N PRO A 540 -46.69 -4.79 -26.98
CA PRO A 540 -46.20 -4.04 -25.82
C PRO A 540 -44.67 -4.15 -25.68
N GLU A 541 -44.02 -3.11 -25.16
CA GLU A 541 -42.56 -2.97 -25.07
C GLU A 541 -41.81 -2.86 -26.41
N THR A 542 -42.52 -2.65 -27.53
CA THR A 542 -41.86 -2.26 -28.80
C THR A 542 -41.36 -0.82 -28.68
N PRO A 543 -40.07 -0.53 -28.91
CA PRO A 543 -39.56 0.83 -28.83
C PRO A 543 -40.29 1.75 -29.81
N VAL A 544 -40.79 2.90 -29.31
CA VAL A 544 -41.53 3.87 -30.15
C VAL A 544 -40.68 4.37 -31.32
N ARG A 545 -39.36 4.48 -31.12
CA ARG A 545 -38.39 4.88 -32.15
C ARG A 545 -38.33 3.89 -33.33
N ASP A 546 -38.49 2.60 -33.07
CA ASP A 546 -38.43 1.56 -34.10
C ASP A 546 -39.77 1.45 -34.83
N ALA A 547 -40.87 1.70 -34.13
CA ALA A 547 -42.22 1.69 -34.68
C ALA A 547 -42.52 2.87 -35.61
N SER A 548 -41.73 3.96 -35.56
CA SER A 548 -41.96 5.18 -36.36
C SER A 548 -41.52 5.11 -37.83
N GLY A 549 -40.70 4.13 -38.25
CA GLY A 549 -40.31 3.98 -39.66
C GLY A 549 -39.84 5.28 -40.33
N GLY A 550 -38.71 5.83 -39.85
CA GLY A 550 -38.07 7.02 -40.41
C GLY A 550 -36.56 6.85 -40.41
N HIS A 551 -35.95 7.11 -41.56
CA HIS A 551 -34.54 6.91 -41.91
C HIS A 551 -33.53 7.42 -40.88
N GLY A 552 -32.44 6.66 -40.73
CA GLY A 552 -31.19 7.23 -40.28
C GLY A 552 -30.68 8.23 -41.32
N GLU A 553 -30.33 9.42 -40.82
CA GLU A 553 -29.15 10.18 -41.20
C GLU A 553 -28.44 10.61 -39.92
#